data_AF-A0A7S1LNP1-F1
#
_entry.id   AF-A0A7S1LNP1-F1
#
_cell.length_a   1.000
_cell.length_b   1.000
_cell.length_c   1.000
_cell.angle_alpha   90.00
_cell.angle_beta   90.00
_cell.angle_gamma   90.00
#
_symmetry.space_group_name_H-M   'P 1'
#
loop_
_entity.id
_entity.type
_entity.pdbx_description
1 polymer ?
#
loop_
_entity_poly.entity_id
_entity_poly.type
_entity_poly.pdbx_seq_one_letter_code
_entity_poly.pdbx_strand_id
1 'polypeptide(L)'
;MAPLKLAVLALACAASSVQPALAGKGGLRGLRRATPAPPSDRVRPLSTPDGRTPIHLLISAFQDGPRCANTIFKALQKAEHPGRVTFNVLQAAGEGDVDCKEEFRTQMLPKLCRHSNCSSKMLSRVRYWKIALEEGKGPVHQRGILSERADISGKDSMCLSTDSHMDFTKGWDRDLLADWTAADNEFAVLTSYPMSTTDEKNAGKKSWISTCGYFLSDGVPRGATGGTMFDGQATKPKLTMNWAAGQSFARCHAERNV
;
A
#
# COMPACT_ATOMS: atom_id res chain seq x y z
N MET A 1 39.24 31.45 -13.23
CA MET A 1 37.82 31.75 -12.95
C MET A 1 37.24 30.55 -12.20
N ALA A 2 36.81 30.76 -10.97
CA ALA A 2 36.36 29.70 -10.06
C ALA A 2 34.94 29.21 -10.40
N PRO A 3 34.61 27.93 -10.20
CA PRO A 3 33.24 27.47 -10.32
C PRO A 3 32.47 27.83 -9.04
N LEU A 4 31.33 28.48 -9.24
CA LEU A 4 30.38 28.87 -8.21
C LEU A 4 29.77 27.59 -7.59
N LYS A 5 30.04 27.33 -6.31
CA LYS A 5 29.41 26.28 -5.51
C LYS A 5 27.97 26.72 -5.19
N LEU A 6 26.97 26.00 -5.68
CA LEU A 6 25.59 26.20 -5.26
C LEU A 6 25.34 25.39 -3.97
N ALA A 7 25.16 26.12 -2.88
CA ALA A 7 24.81 25.58 -1.58
C ALA A 7 23.36 25.05 -1.60
N VAL A 8 23.16 23.81 -1.19
CA VAL A 8 21.82 23.28 -0.87
C VAL A 8 21.43 23.86 0.48
N LEU A 9 20.54 24.85 0.44
CA LEU A 9 19.91 25.43 1.61
C LEU A 9 18.94 24.37 2.17
N ALA A 10 19.27 23.80 3.33
CA ALA A 10 18.31 23.06 4.13
C ALA A 10 17.28 24.06 4.66
N LEU A 11 16.10 24.12 4.03
CA LEU A 11 14.95 24.77 4.62
C LEU A 11 14.45 23.85 5.75
N ALA A 12 15.00 24.05 6.95
CA ALA A 12 14.25 23.74 8.15
C ALA A 12 12.96 24.58 8.10
N CYS A 13 11.81 23.99 8.41
CA CYS A 13 10.56 24.72 8.58
C CYS A 13 10.73 25.78 9.68
N ALA A 14 11.15 26.99 9.30
CA ALA A 14 10.75 28.18 10.02
C ALA A 14 9.24 28.27 9.86
N ALA A 15 8.53 28.41 10.98
CA ALA A 15 7.12 28.71 10.98
C ALA A 15 6.92 30.09 10.33
N SER A 16 6.71 30.12 9.01
CA SER A 16 6.29 31.32 8.31
C SER A 16 4.83 31.58 8.64
N SER A 17 4.62 32.55 9.52
CA SER A 17 3.34 33.18 9.80
C SER A 17 2.79 33.84 8.54
N VAL A 18 1.99 33.12 7.77
CA VAL A 18 1.03 33.72 6.85
C VAL A 18 -0.32 33.66 7.56
N GLN A 19 -0.72 34.79 8.16
CA GLN A 19 -2.06 34.96 8.71
C GLN A 19 -3.05 35.07 7.54
N PRO A 20 -4.09 34.21 7.45
CA PRO A 20 -5.30 34.62 6.75
C PRO A 20 -6.03 35.62 7.65
N ALA A 21 -6.34 36.80 7.10
CA ALA A 21 -7.21 37.77 7.74
C ALA A 21 -8.63 37.19 7.83
N LEU A 22 -8.92 36.50 8.93
CA LEU A 22 -10.28 36.20 9.38
C LEU A 22 -10.54 37.03 10.63
N ALA A 23 -11.01 38.25 10.41
CA ALA A 23 -11.63 39.06 11.44
C ALA A 23 -12.97 38.42 11.83
N GLY A 24 -12.91 37.44 12.74
CA GLY A 24 -14.06 36.87 13.43
C GLY A 24 -13.66 36.65 14.88
N LYS A 25 -14.18 37.50 15.79
CA LYS A 25 -13.94 37.39 17.23
C LYS A 25 -14.55 36.10 17.78
N GLY A 26 -13.76 35.04 17.84
CA GLY A 26 -14.09 33.79 18.52
C GLY A 26 -12.80 33.16 19.04
N GLY A 27 -12.60 33.17 20.36
CA GLY A 27 -11.35 32.77 20.98
C GLY A 27 -10.98 31.31 20.72
N LEU A 28 -9.85 31.07 20.04
CA LEU A 28 -9.14 29.80 20.06
C LEU A 28 -8.45 29.61 21.41
N ARG A 29 -9.23 29.39 22.47
CA ARG A 29 -8.72 28.83 23.72
C ARG A 29 -8.92 27.32 23.69
N GLY A 30 -7.82 26.59 23.56
CA GLY A 30 -7.75 25.20 23.98
C GLY A 30 -8.00 24.15 22.90
N LEU A 31 -7.18 24.12 21.84
CA LEU A 31 -6.89 22.83 21.21
C LEU A 31 -5.94 22.08 22.16
N ARG A 32 -6.53 21.32 23.11
CA ARG A 32 -5.78 20.34 23.89
C ARG A 32 -5.12 19.40 22.89
N ARG A 33 -3.80 19.26 22.96
CA ARG A 33 -3.07 18.19 22.29
C ARG A 33 -3.76 16.90 22.72
N ALA A 34 -4.43 16.20 21.79
CA ALA A 34 -5.10 14.96 22.12
C ALA A 34 -4.03 14.03 22.69
N THR A 35 -4.14 13.73 23.98
CA THR A 35 -3.35 12.67 24.60
C THR A 35 -3.69 11.39 23.83
N PRO A 36 -2.68 10.64 23.33
CA PRO A 36 -2.92 9.33 22.75
C PRO A 36 -3.81 8.54 23.70
N ALA A 37 -4.85 7.88 23.16
CA ALA A 37 -5.72 7.05 23.96
C ALA A 37 -4.86 6.11 24.84
N PRO A 38 -5.24 5.91 26.12
CA PRO A 38 -4.50 5.02 26.99
C PRO A 38 -4.38 3.63 26.33
N PRO A 39 -3.30 2.88 26.59
CA PRO A 39 -3.08 1.56 25.99
C PRO A 39 -4.24 0.57 26.15
N SER A 40 -5.15 0.81 27.11
CA SER A 40 -6.34 0.00 27.39
C SER A 40 -7.40 0.01 26.28
N ASP A 41 -7.40 1.01 25.40
CA ASP A 41 -8.47 1.19 24.41
C ASP A 41 -8.13 0.58 23.05
N ARG A 42 -6.96 -0.05 22.92
CA ARG A 42 -6.58 -0.77 21.70
C ARG A 42 -7.21 -2.16 21.71
N VAL A 43 -7.92 -2.48 20.63
CA VAL A 43 -8.33 -3.86 20.39
C VAL A 43 -7.09 -4.65 20.02
N ARG A 44 -6.58 -5.46 20.95
CA ARG A 44 -5.39 -6.28 20.71
C ARG A 44 -5.64 -7.27 19.56
N PRO A 45 -4.57 -7.68 18.84
CA PRO A 45 -4.69 -8.71 17.81
C PRO A 45 -5.40 -9.96 18.33
N LEU A 46 -6.38 -10.45 17.56
CA LEU A 46 -7.12 -11.67 17.91
C LEU A 46 -6.23 -12.92 17.78
N SER A 47 -5.26 -12.85 16.88
CA SER A 47 -4.16 -13.80 16.74
C SER A 47 -2.91 -13.06 16.29
N THR A 48 -1.73 -13.65 16.52
CA THR A 48 -0.46 -13.12 16.01
C THR A 48 -0.12 -13.84 14.69
N PRO A 49 0.10 -13.11 13.58
CA PRO A 49 0.49 -13.75 12.33
C PRO A 49 1.89 -14.38 12.43
N ASP A 50 2.10 -15.47 11.68
CA ASP A 50 3.36 -16.20 11.61
C ASP A 50 3.80 -16.44 10.15
N GLY A 51 4.87 -17.24 9.96
CA GLY A 51 5.40 -17.59 8.64
C GLY A 51 4.41 -18.31 7.71
N ARG A 52 3.33 -18.87 8.26
CA ARG A 52 2.30 -19.64 7.53
C ARG A 52 1.03 -18.83 7.30
N THR A 53 0.87 -17.66 7.92
CA THR A 53 -0.30 -16.80 7.75
C THR A 53 -0.50 -16.44 6.26
N PRO A 54 -1.65 -16.78 5.66
CA PRO A 54 -1.93 -16.44 4.27
C PRO A 54 -1.99 -14.92 4.05
N ILE A 55 -1.44 -14.47 2.92
CA ILE A 55 -1.51 -13.09 2.47
C ILE A 55 -2.19 -13.05 1.10
N HIS A 56 -3.35 -12.40 1.02
CA HIS A 56 -4.09 -12.20 -0.22
C HIS A 56 -3.76 -10.81 -0.77
N LEU A 57 -3.16 -10.73 -1.96
CA LEU A 57 -2.92 -9.48 -2.66
C LEU A 57 -4.16 -9.13 -3.48
N LEU A 58 -4.64 -7.90 -3.35
CA LEU A 58 -5.74 -7.35 -4.12
C LEU A 58 -5.14 -6.29 -5.07
N ILE A 59 -5.16 -6.57 -6.36
CA ILE A 59 -4.58 -5.72 -7.40
C ILE A 59 -5.67 -5.29 -8.37
N SER A 60 -5.94 -3.98 -8.42
CA SER A 60 -6.78 -3.39 -9.47
C SER A 60 -5.91 -2.80 -10.57
N ALA A 61 -6.16 -3.15 -11.82
CA ALA A 61 -5.46 -2.67 -13.00
C ALA A 61 -6.45 -1.99 -13.96
N PHE A 62 -6.07 -0.85 -14.53
CA PHE A 62 -6.81 -0.17 -15.60
C PHE A 62 -5.86 -0.02 -16.79
N GLN A 63 -6.09 -0.79 -17.85
CA GLN A 63 -5.20 -0.85 -19.03
C GLN A 63 -3.72 -1.08 -18.69
N ASP A 64 -3.46 -1.93 -17.68
CA ASP A 64 -2.12 -2.06 -17.10
C ASP A 64 -1.56 -3.49 -17.09
N GLY A 65 -1.92 -4.31 -18.09
CA GLY A 65 -1.57 -5.73 -18.16
C GLY A 65 -0.09 -6.06 -17.91
N PRO A 66 0.87 -5.45 -18.62
CA PRO A 66 2.30 -5.73 -18.46
C PRO A 66 2.85 -5.41 -17.08
N ARG A 67 2.50 -4.24 -16.53
CA ARG A 67 2.96 -3.88 -15.20
C ARG A 67 2.24 -4.69 -14.12
N CYS A 68 0.96 -5.02 -14.31
CA CYS A 68 0.20 -5.92 -13.44
C CYS A 68 0.86 -7.30 -13.34
N ALA A 69 1.20 -7.90 -14.47
CA ALA A 69 1.92 -9.18 -14.51
C ALA A 69 3.29 -9.08 -13.82
N ASN A 70 4.04 -8.00 -14.05
CA ASN A 70 5.32 -7.76 -13.40
C ASN A 70 5.17 -7.56 -11.88
N THR A 71 4.10 -6.91 -11.40
CA THR A 71 3.82 -6.74 -9.97
C THR A 71 3.64 -8.09 -9.28
N ILE A 72 2.84 -9.00 -9.87
CA ILE A 72 2.66 -10.37 -9.36
C ILE A 72 4.01 -11.11 -9.33
N PHE A 73 4.78 -10.99 -10.40
CA PHE A 73 6.12 -11.57 -10.50
C PHE A 73 7.05 -11.08 -9.39
N LYS A 74 7.12 -9.76 -9.17
CA LYS A 74 8.00 -9.16 -8.16
C LYS A 74 7.56 -9.51 -6.75
N ALA A 75 6.27 -9.53 -6.47
CA ALA A 75 5.72 -9.96 -5.19
C ALA A 75 6.16 -11.39 -4.86
N LEU A 76 6.04 -12.32 -5.82
CA LEU A 76 6.47 -13.71 -5.66
C LEU A 76 7.99 -13.85 -5.57
N GLN A 77 8.74 -13.18 -6.45
CA GLN A 77 10.20 -13.29 -6.52
C GLN A 77 10.88 -12.80 -5.23
N LYS A 78 10.31 -11.77 -4.59
CA LYS A 78 10.92 -11.09 -3.46
C LYS A 78 10.30 -11.44 -2.11
N ALA A 79 9.24 -12.25 -2.07
CA ALA A 79 8.72 -12.79 -0.82
C ALA A 79 9.70 -13.80 -0.19
N GLU A 80 9.78 -13.80 1.13
CA GLU A 80 10.48 -14.83 1.91
C GLU A 80 9.71 -16.16 1.92
N HIS A 81 8.38 -16.09 1.99
CA HIS A 81 7.51 -17.26 1.93
C HIS A 81 6.50 -17.12 0.79
N PRO A 82 6.92 -17.21 -0.50
CA PRO A 82 6.02 -17.03 -1.65
C PRO A 82 4.87 -18.05 -1.67
N GLY A 83 4.98 -19.16 -0.93
CA GLY A 83 3.95 -20.17 -0.75
C GLY A 83 2.64 -19.66 -0.13
N ARG A 84 2.71 -18.67 0.78
CA ARG A 84 1.55 -18.13 1.52
C ARG A 84 0.81 -17.02 0.78
N VAL A 85 1.35 -16.58 -0.35
CA VAL A 85 0.84 -15.44 -1.11
C VAL A 85 -0.10 -15.92 -2.21
N THR A 86 -1.30 -15.36 -2.22
CA THR A 86 -2.36 -15.54 -3.23
C THR A 86 -2.71 -14.18 -3.81
N PHE A 87 -3.29 -14.18 -5.01
CA PHE A 87 -3.54 -12.95 -5.76
C PHE A 87 -4.97 -12.92 -6.26
N ASN A 88 -5.61 -11.79 -6.04
CA ASN A 88 -6.90 -11.43 -6.58
C ASN A 88 -6.70 -10.20 -7.49
N VAL A 89 -6.92 -10.34 -8.80
CA VAL A 89 -6.62 -9.32 -9.81
C VAL A 89 -7.87 -8.91 -10.57
N LEU A 90 -8.35 -7.68 -10.39
CA LEU A 90 -9.37 -7.08 -11.25
C LEU A 90 -8.68 -6.24 -12.31
N GLN A 91 -8.99 -6.48 -13.59
CA GLN A 91 -8.53 -5.64 -14.70
C GLN A 91 -9.71 -5.01 -15.44
N ALA A 92 -9.66 -3.70 -15.65
CA ALA A 92 -10.42 -3.03 -16.69
C ALA A 92 -9.55 -2.97 -17.96
N ALA A 93 -10.01 -3.63 -19.02
CA ALA A 93 -9.27 -3.73 -20.28
C ALA A 93 -10.24 -3.88 -21.45
N GLY A 94 -9.97 -3.18 -22.55
CA GLY A 94 -10.74 -3.20 -23.78
C GLY A 94 -10.20 -4.19 -24.81
N GLU A 95 -10.61 -3.97 -26.06
CA GLU A 95 -10.05 -4.67 -27.23
C GLU A 95 -8.65 -4.13 -27.55
N GLY A 96 -7.70 -5.03 -27.85
CA GLY A 96 -6.31 -4.67 -28.14
C GLY A 96 -5.42 -4.43 -26.92
N ASP A 97 -6.01 -4.24 -25.73
CA ASP A 97 -5.24 -4.12 -24.48
C ASP A 97 -4.57 -5.45 -24.10
N VAL A 98 -3.34 -5.35 -23.58
CA VAL A 98 -2.62 -6.52 -23.06
C VAL A 98 -3.28 -7.00 -21.77
N ASP A 99 -3.64 -8.28 -21.72
CA ASP A 99 -4.30 -8.91 -20.58
C ASP A 99 -3.29 -9.33 -19.51
N CYS A 100 -3.53 -8.95 -18.25
CA CYS A 100 -2.61 -9.25 -17.13
C CYS A 100 -2.42 -10.76 -16.92
N LYS A 101 -3.46 -11.58 -17.14
CA LYS A 101 -3.39 -13.04 -16.98
C LYS A 101 -2.52 -13.66 -18.05
N GLU A 102 -2.75 -13.31 -19.31
CA GLU A 102 -1.97 -13.89 -20.42
C GLU A 102 -0.51 -13.43 -20.38
N GLU A 103 -0.27 -12.16 -20.04
CA GLU A 103 1.06 -11.62 -19.89
C GLU A 103 1.82 -12.27 -18.71
N PHE A 104 1.16 -12.47 -17.56
CA PHE A 104 1.75 -13.21 -16.45
C PHE A 104 2.08 -14.65 -16.84
N ARG A 105 1.15 -15.34 -17.52
CA ARG A 105 1.31 -16.74 -17.93
C ARG A 105 2.46 -16.93 -18.93
N THR A 106 2.61 -16.01 -19.89
CA THR A 106 3.55 -16.17 -21.00
C THR A 106 4.92 -15.56 -20.73
N GLN A 107 4.99 -14.39 -20.08
CA GLN A 107 6.25 -13.65 -19.91
C GLN A 107 6.88 -13.79 -18.52
N MET A 108 6.05 -13.99 -17.48
CA MET A 108 6.53 -13.97 -16.09
C MET A 108 6.64 -15.37 -15.48
N LEU A 109 5.64 -16.22 -15.70
CA LEU A 109 5.59 -17.56 -15.12
C LEU A 109 6.79 -18.44 -15.51
N PRO A 110 7.31 -18.44 -16.75
CA PRO A 110 8.51 -19.21 -17.11
C PRO A 110 9.77 -18.78 -16.34
N LYS A 111 9.80 -17.54 -15.85
CA LYS A 111 10.90 -17.02 -15.02
C LYS A 111 10.83 -17.50 -13.57
N LEU A 112 9.65 -17.89 -13.10
CA LEU A 112 9.41 -18.42 -11.74
C LEU A 112 9.43 -19.95 -11.70
N CYS A 113 8.93 -20.60 -12.75
CA CYS A 113 8.72 -22.04 -12.81
C CYS A 113 9.37 -22.64 -14.06
N ARG A 114 10.25 -23.63 -13.85
CA ARG A 114 10.90 -24.38 -14.94
C ARG A 114 10.14 -25.63 -15.39
N HIS A 115 9.18 -26.12 -14.61
CA HIS A 115 8.42 -27.35 -14.87
C HIS A 115 6.91 -27.16 -14.73
N SER A 116 6.12 -28.00 -15.41
CA SER A 116 4.66 -27.87 -15.54
C SER A 116 3.90 -27.92 -14.20
N ASN A 117 4.30 -28.78 -13.26
CA ASN A 117 3.65 -28.88 -11.94
C ASN A 117 3.75 -27.54 -11.16
N CYS A 118 4.92 -26.89 -11.20
CA CYS A 118 5.11 -25.57 -10.61
C CYS A 118 4.15 -24.56 -11.23
N SER A 119 4.08 -24.51 -12.57
CA SER A 119 3.21 -23.59 -13.31
C SER A 119 1.74 -23.74 -12.92
N SER A 120 1.21 -24.97 -12.90
CA SER A 120 -0.18 -25.23 -12.51
C SER A 120 -0.47 -24.79 -11.07
N LYS A 121 0.46 -25.07 -10.13
CA LYS A 121 0.34 -24.64 -8.73
C LYS A 121 0.43 -23.12 -8.55
N MET A 122 1.19 -22.42 -9.39
CA MET A 122 1.24 -20.95 -9.36
C MET A 122 -0.07 -20.35 -9.88
N LEU A 123 -0.53 -20.83 -11.03
CA LEU A 123 -1.77 -20.35 -11.66
C LEU A 123 -2.99 -20.59 -10.77
N SER A 124 -3.02 -21.68 -10.01
CA SER A 124 -4.12 -21.95 -9.07
C SER A 124 -4.20 -20.95 -7.90
N ARG A 125 -3.17 -20.12 -7.69
CA ARG A 125 -3.11 -19.11 -6.61
C ARG A 125 -3.40 -17.68 -7.10
N VAL A 126 -3.64 -17.51 -8.39
CA VAL A 126 -4.03 -16.23 -8.97
C VAL A 126 -5.44 -16.34 -9.52
N ARG A 127 -6.31 -15.44 -9.08
CA ARG A 127 -7.68 -15.28 -9.57
C ARG A 127 -7.76 -13.97 -10.34
N TYR A 128 -8.40 -14.00 -11.48
CA TYR A 128 -8.53 -12.86 -12.39
C TYR A 128 -10.00 -12.59 -12.67
N TRP A 129 -10.36 -11.31 -12.64
CA TRP A 129 -11.64 -10.79 -13.08
C TRP A 129 -11.38 -9.71 -14.12
N LYS A 130 -12.21 -9.66 -15.16
CA LYS A 130 -12.16 -8.62 -16.19
C LYS A 130 -13.47 -7.85 -16.16
N ILE A 131 -13.38 -6.52 -16.30
CA ILE A 131 -14.51 -5.62 -16.53
C ILE A 131 -14.23 -4.79 -17.79
N ALA A 132 -15.29 -4.23 -18.38
CA ALA A 132 -15.16 -3.31 -19.50
C ALA A 132 -14.50 -1.99 -19.05
N LEU A 133 -13.88 -1.24 -19.98
CA LEU A 133 -13.19 0.01 -19.64
C LEU A 133 -14.14 1.05 -19.05
N GLU A 134 -15.35 1.10 -19.58
CA GLU A 134 -16.42 2.03 -19.21
C GLU A 134 -16.96 1.74 -17.79
N GLU A 135 -16.75 0.52 -17.29
CA GLU A 135 -17.06 0.14 -15.91
C GLU A 135 -15.95 0.56 -14.93
N GLY A 136 -14.75 0.88 -15.42
CA GLY A 136 -13.61 1.32 -14.62
C GLY A 136 -13.72 2.80 -14.20
N LYS A 137 -14.63 3.12 -13.27
CA LYS A 137 -14.89 4.51 -12.80
C LYS A 137 -13.84 5.09 -11.82
N GLY A 138 -12.59 4.67 -11.96
CA GLY A 138 -11.47 5.11 -11.13
C GLY A 138 -11.00 4.10 -10.07
N PRO A 139 -9.86 4.36 -9.41
CA PRO A 139 -9.16 3.37 -8.58
C PRO A 139 -9.95 2.92 -7.35
N VAL A 140 -10.67 3.83 -6.68
CA VAL A 140 -11.50 3.47 -5.51
C VAL A 140 -12.65 2.56 -5.91
N HIS A 141 -13.33 2.86 -7.02
CA HIS A 141 -14.42 2.04 -7.54
C HIS A 141 -13.95 0.62 -7.88
N GLN A 142 -12.82 0.49 -8.59
CA GLN A 142 -12.27 -0.82 -8.93
C GLN A 142 -11.81 -1.61 -7.71
N ARG A 143 -11.24 -0.94 -6.70
CA ARG A 143 -10.91 -1.61 -5.43
C ARG A 143 -12.16 -2.15 -4.74
N GLY A 144 -13.24 -1.38 -4.68
CA GLY A 144 -14.53 -1.85 -4.15
C GLY A 144 -15.05 -3.09 -4.87
N ILE A 145 -15.10 -3.07 -6.21
CA ILE A 145 -15.50 -4.25 -7.00
C ILE A 145 -14.60 -5.46 -6.72
N LEU A 146 -13.28 -5.24 -6.58
CA LEU A 146 -12.36 -6.32 -6.29
C LEU A 146 -12.57 -6.89 -4.89
N SER A 147 -12.80 -6.06 -3.87
CA SER A 147 -13.08 -6.51 -2.50
C SER A 147 -14.35 -7.38 -2.45
N GLU A 148 -15.40 -7.04 -3.22
CA GLU A 148 -16.61 -7.85 -3.35
C GLU A 148 -16.39 -9.21 -4.04
N ARG A 149 -15.43 -9.28 -4.97
CA ARG A 149 -15.19 -10.47 -5.81
C ARG A 149 -14.04 -11.36 -5.32
N ALA A 150 -13.17 -10.84 -4.46
CA ALA A 150 -11.94 -11.50 -4.07
C ALA A 150 -12.18 -12.84 -3.38
N ASP A 151 -11.45 -13.87 -3.81
CA ASP A 151 -11.43 -15.20 -3.18
C ASP A 151 -10.45 -15.14 -2.00
N ILE A 152 -10.95 -14.65 -0.86
CA ILE A 152 -10.18 -14.54 0.37
C ILE A 152 -10.53 -15.74 1.24
N SER A 153 -9.54 -16.57 1.56
CA SER A 153 -9.67 -17.74 2.43
C SER A 153 -8.84 -17.62 3.72
N GLY A 154 -9.25 -18.33 4.77
CA GLY A 154 -8.62 -18.26 6.10
C GLY A 154 -9.25 -17.16 6.98
N LYS A 155 -9.47 -17.50 8.25
CA LYS A 155 -10.06 -16.59 9.24
C LYS A 155 -9.07 -15.48 9.63
N ASP A 156 -7.83 -15.89 9.89
CA ASP A 156 -6.73 -15.02 10.31
C ASP A 156 -5.81 -14.65 9.13
N SER A 157 -6.35 -14.53 7.92
CA SER A 157 -5.55 -14.12 6.76
C SER A 157 -5.31 -12.60 6.75
N MET A 158 -4.23 -12.19 6.09
CA MET A 158 -3.89 -10.79 5.86
C MET A 158 -4.17 -10.42 4.41
N CYS A 159 -4.55 -9.17 4.19
CA CYS A 159 -4.89 -8.64 2.87
C CYS A 159 -3.99 -7.45 2.55
N LEU A 160 -3.47 -7.42 1.33
CA LEU A 160 -2.65 -6.36 0.79
C LEU A 160 -3.31 -5.78 -0.46
N SER A 161 -3.97 -4.63 -0.33
CA SER A 161 -4.47 -3.87 -1.47
C SER A 161 -3.36 -2.94 -1.98
N THR A 162 -3.05 -2.99 -3.27
CA THR A 162 -1.95 -2.21 -3.86
C THR A 162 -2.17 -1.90 -5.33
N ASP A 163 -1.35 -0.99 -5.87
CA ASP A 163 -1.39 -0.62 -7.28
C ASP A 163 -0.84 -1.74 -8.18
N SER A 164 -1.19 -1.69 -9.46
CA SER A 164 -0.81 -2.72 -10.45
C SER A 164 0.59 -2.58 -11.01
N HIS A 165 1.37 -1.59 -10.60
CA HIS A 165 2.73 -1.32 -11.13
C HIS A 165 3.75 -1.18 -10.00
N MET A 166 3.73 -2.14 -9.09
CA MET A 166 4.50 -2.14 -7.87
C MET A 166 5.74 -3.02 -7.96
N ASP A 167 6.77 -2.61 -7.24
CA ASP A 167 7.90 -3.45 -6.89
C ASP A 167 7.95 -3.63 -5.36
N PHE A 168 8.69 -4.63 -4.92
CA PHE A 168 8.76 -5.04 -3.52
C PHE A 168 10.20 -5.02 -3.02
N THR A 169 10.37 -4.91 -1.70
CA THR A 169 11.63 -5.24 -1.03
C THR A 169 11.78 -6.75 -0.89
N LYS A 170 13.01 -7.23 -0.77
CA LYS A 170 13.26 -8.63 -0.41
C LYS A 170 12.76 -8.89 1.01
N GLY A 171 11.93 -9.92 1.20
CA GLY A 171 11.33 -10.28 2.48
C GLY A 171 10.12 -9.42 2.88
N TRP A 172 9.52 -8.70 1.94
CA TRP A 172 8.41 -7.76 2.20
C TRP A 172 7.26 -8.39 3.00
N ASP A 173 6.96 -9.66 2.75
CA ASP A 173 5.86 -10.40 3.36
C ASP A 173 6.12 -10.69 4.84
N ARG A 174 7.37 -10.95 5.23
CA ARG A 174 7.74 -11.05 6.65
C ARG A 174 7.69 -9.68 7.30
N ASP A 175 8.26 -8.67 6.63
CA ASP A 175 8.40 -7.33 7.21
C ASP A 175 7.02 -6.68 7.46
N LEU A 176 6.07 -6.82 6.54
CA LEU A 176 4.70 -6.33 6.76
C LEU A 176 3.98 -7.01 7.94
N LEU A 177 4.16 -8.32 8.13
CA LEU A 177 3.58 -9.02 9.28
C LEU A 177 4.22 -8.58 10.59
N ALA A 178 5.54 -8.35 10.58
CA ALA A 178 6.28 -7.84 11.74
C ALA A 178 5.81 -6.42 12.11
N ASP A 179 5.70 -5.53 11.12
CA ASP A 179 5.19 -4.16 11.32
C ASP A 179 3.75 -4.16 11.82
N TRP A 180 2.88 -5.03 11.27
CA TRP A 180 1.48 -5.09 11.69
C TRP A 180 1.37 -5.61 13.12
N THR A 181 2.17 -6.62 13.47
CA THR A 181 2.26 -7.12 14.86
C THR A 181 2.77 -6.04 15.82
N ALA A 182 3.76 -5.25 15.40
CA ALA A 182 4.29 -4.14 16.21
C ALA A 182 3.32 -2.97 16.38
N ALA A 183 2.29 -2.85 15.53
CA ALA A 183 1.21 -1.89 15.72
C ALA A 183 0.34 -2.22 16.94
N ASP A 184 0.27 -3.51 17.33
CA ASP A 184 -0.50 -4.04 18.46
C ASP A 184 -1.96 -3.54 18.46
N ASN A 185 -2.63 -3.73 17.31
CA ASN A 185 -4.03 -3.36 17.11
C ASN A 185 -4.63 -4.23 15.98
N GLU A 186 -5.68 -5.00 16.28
CA GLU A 186 -6.39 -5.87 15.32
C GLU A 186 -6.93 -5.09 14.12
N PHE A 187 -7.33 -3.84 14.32
CA PHE A 187 -7.87 -2.99 13.26
C PHE A 187 -6.81 -2.09 12.63
N ALA A 188 -5.52 -2.32 12.88
CA ALA A 188 -4.45 -1.58 12.23
C ALA A 188 -4.48 -1.80 10.70
N VAL A 189 -4.50 -0.70 9.96
CA VAL A 189 -4.22 -0.67 8.52
C VAL A 189 -2.86 -0.02 8.35
N LEU A 190 -1.86 -0.81 7.94
CA LEU A 190 -0.59 -0.25 7.51
C LEU A 190 -0.78 0.33 6.12
N THR A 191 -0.32 1.55 5.93
CA THR A 191 -0.44 2.25 4.66
C THR A 191 0.87 2.87 4.29
N SER A 192 1.15 2.90 2.98
CA SER A 192 2.33 3.55 2.48
C SER A 192 2.12 4.28 1.16
N TYR A 193 2.89 5.35 0.97
CA TYR A 193 3.12 5.93 -0.33
C TYR A 193 4.40 5.32 -0.90
N PRO A 194 4.30 4.45 -1.92
CA PRO A 194 5.46 3.78 -2.49
C PRO A 194 6.51 4.78 -2.98
N MET A 195 7.78 4.41 -2.84
CA MET A 195 8.87 5.17 -3.41
C MET A 195 9.11 4.76 -4.87
N SER A 196 9.75 5.66 -5.62
CA SER A 196 10.29 5.31 -6.93
C SER A 196 11.30 4.19 -6.81
N THR A 197 11.34 3.28 -7.80
CA THR A 197 12.36 2.25 -7.91
C THR A 197 13.76 2.83 -8.10
N THR A 198 13.89 4.07 -8.56
CA THR A 198 15.17 4.81 -8.60
C THR A 198 15.77 5.05 -7.21
N ASP A 199 14.95 4.99 -6.16
CA ASP A 199 15.35 5.14 -4.76
C ASP A 199 15.49 3.79 -4.04
N GLU A 200 15.69 2.68 -4.77
CA GLU A 200 15.80 1.33 -4.21
C GLU A 200 16.87 1.19 -3.12
N LYS A 201 17.90 2.04 -3.12
CA LYS A 201 18.92 2.13 -2.06
C LYS A 201 18.34 2.45 -0.68
N ASN A 202 17.12 2.98 -0.63
CA ASN A 202 16.38 3.29 0.60
C ASN A 202 15.35 2.23 0.96
N ALA A 203 15.13 1.24 0.09
CA ALA A 203 14.18 0.18 0.31
C ALA A 203 14.60 -0.68 1.53
N GLY A 204 13.66 -0.97 2.43
CA GLY A 204 13.92 -1.72 3.66
C GLY A 204 14.63 -0.93 4.78
N LYS A 205 14.97 0.35 4.56
CA LYS A 205 15.41 1.22 5.66
C LYS A 205 14.23 1.55 6.56
N LYS A 206 14.51 1.65 7.86
CA LYS A 206 13.54 2.12 8.86
C LYS A 206 13.03 3.49 8.47
N SER A 207 11.74 3.56 8.17
CA SER A 207 11.06 4.76 7.75
C SER A 207 9.64 4.82 8.34
N TRP A 208 9.05 5.99 8.28
CA TRP A 208 7.63 6.19 8.56
C TRP A 208 7.09 7.19 7.55
N ILE A 209 5.77 7.33 7.49
CA ILE A 209 5.14 8.11 6.43
C ILE A 209 4.48 9.32 7.03
N SER A 210 4.87 10.48 6.51
CA SER A 210 4.25 11.75 6.86
C SER A 210 3.22 12.09 5.81
N THR A 211 1.96 11.79 6.10
CA THR A 211 0.80 12.28 5.34
C THR A 211 0.09 13.40 6.10
N CYS A 212 0.83 14.18 6.90
CA CYS A 212 0.25 15.26 7.71
C CYS A 212 -0.21 16.43 6.84
N GLY A 213 -1.44 16.90 7.11
CA GLY A 213 -2.00 18.10 6.49
C GLY A 213 -2.79 17.81 5.22
N TYR A 214 -3.80 18.63 5.00
CA TYR A 214 -4.62 18.64 3.80
C TYR A 214 -4.99 20.08 3.45
N PHE A 215 -5.36 20.31 2.21
CA PHE A 215 -6.03 21.53 1.77
C PHE A 215 -7.29 21.14 1.00
N LEU A 216 -8.23 22.07 0.84
CA LEU A 216 -9.41 21.85 0.03
C LEU A 216 -9.14 22.38 -1.39
N SER A 217 -9.42 21.57 -2.40
CA SER A 217 -9.51 21.98 -3.81
C SER A 217 -10.93 21.65 -4.26
N ASP A 218 -11.70 22.67 -4.65
CA ASP A 218 -13.10 22.50 -5.10
C ASP A 218 -13.98 21.75 -4.08
N GLY A 219 -13.78 22.02 -2.78
CA GLY A 219 -14.48 21.35 -1.69
C GLY A 219 -14.01 19.92 -1.39
N VAL A 220 -13.04 19.38 -2.14
CA VAL A 220 -12.48 18.04 -1.94
C VAL A 220 -11.15 18.12 -1.19
N PRO A 221 -10.97 17.36 -0.09
CA PRO A 221 -9.68 17.30 0.61
C PRO A 221 -8.59 16.69 -0.27
N ARG A 222 -7.45 17.39 -0.32
CA ARG A 222 -6.21 16.98 -0.99
C ARG A 222 -5.09 16.92 0.04
N GLY A 223 -4.25 15.90 -0.02
CA GLY A 223 -3.06 15.83 0.84
C GLY A 223 -2.15 17.02 0.55
N ALA A 224 -1.79 17.77 1.60
CA ALA A 224 -0.88 18.91 1.48
C ALA A 224 0.58 18.45 1.41
N THR A 225 0.87 17.32 2.07
CA THR A 225 2.16 16.65 2.04
C THR A 225 1.95 15.14 2.02
N GLY A 226 2.98 14.41 1.57
CA GLY A 226 2.97 12.96 1.53
C GLY A 226 4.37 12.47 1.17
N GLY A 227 5.02 11.75 2.07
CA GLY A 227 6.36 11.24 1.79
C GLY A 227 6.86 10.24 2.82
N THR A 228 7.80 9.42 2.37
CA THR A 228 8.55 8.50 3.24
C THR A 228 9.66 9.27 3.94
N MET A 229 9.61 9.26 5.27
CA MET A 229 10.56 9.92 6.16
C MET A 229 11.56 8.91 6.70
N PHE A 230 12.85 9.20 6.54
CA PHE A 230 13.95 8.38 7.03
C PHE A 230 14.55 9.01 8.28
N ASP A 231 14.23 8.49 9.46
CA ASP A 231 14.87 8.88 10.71
C ASP A 231 15.83 7.80 11.24
N GLY A 232 15.83 6.60 10.62
CA GLY A 232 16.64 5.44 11.03
C GLY A 232 16.23 4.85 12.39
N GLN A 233 15.25 5.44 13.06
CA GLN A 233 14.87 5.16 14.44
C GLN A 233 13.45 4.63 14.56
N ALA A 234 12.68 4.59 13.47
CA ALA A 234 11.37 3.94 13.45
C ALA A 234 11.47 2.47 13.92
N THR A 235 10.84 2.18 15.06
CA THR A 235 10.79 0.84 15.67
C THR A 235 9.42 0.19 15.59
N LYS A 236 8.39 0.97 15.26
CA LYS A 236 7.00 0.52 15.05
C LYS A 236 6.26 1.49 14.15
N PRO A 237 5.14 1.08 13.53
CA PRO A 237 4.30 1.97 12.75
C PRO A 237 3.82 3.19 13.56
N LYS A 238 3.75 4.35 12.91
CA LYS A 238 3.22 5.59 13.49
C LYS A 238 1.79 5.80 13.00
N LEU A 239 0.90 6.17 13.92
CA LEU A 239 -0.46 6.58 13.56
C LEU A 239 -0.39 7.86 12.72
N THR A 240 -1.14 7.89 11.62
CA THR A 240 -1.28 9.06 10.75
C THR A 240 -2.75 9.41 10.58
N MET A 241 -3.03 10.67 10.26
CA MET A 241 -4.38 11.19 10.01
C MET A 241 -4.93 10.75 8.65
N ASN A 242 -4.06 10.59 7.66
CA ASN A 242 -4.45 10.36 6.27
C ASN A 242 -3.97 8.99 5.80
N TRP A 243 -4.80 8.34 5.00
CA TRP A 243 -4.52 7.07 4.35
C TRP A 243 -3.84 7.28 2.99
N ALA A 244 -2.75 6.57 2.72
CA ALA A 244 -2.04 6.64 1.44
C ALA A 244 -2.56 5.54 0.50
N ALA A 245 -3.04 5.95 -0.67
CA ALA A 245 -3.74 5.03 -1.56
C ALA A 245 -2.85 3.90 -2.11
N GLY A 246 -1.54 4.09 -2.32
CA GLY A 246 -0.71 3.11 -3.03
C GLY A 246 -0.57 1.73 -2.36
N GLN A 247 -0.80 1.65 -1.05
CA GLN A 247 -0.74 0.39 -0.30
C GLN A 247 -1.64 0.40 0.93
N SER A 248 -2.35 -0.71 1.18
CA SER A 248 -3.08 -1.00 2.42
C SER A 248 -2.86 -2.44 2.84
N PHE A 249 -2.30 -2.66 4.03
CA PHE A 249 -2.07 -3.98 4.61
C PHE A 249 -2.75 -4.11 5.96
N ALA A 250 -3.65 -5.09 6.08
CA ALA A 250 -4.45 -5.29 7.28
C ALA A 250 -4.95 -6.74 7.38
N ARG A 251 -5.63 -7.05 8.49
CA ARG A 251 -6.48 -8.24 8.57
C ARG A 251 -7.56 -8.20 7.49
N CYS A 252 -7.82 -9.35 6.86
CA CYS A 252 -8.77 -9.42 5.75
C CYS A 252 -10.23 -9.12 6.12
N HIS A 253 -10.60 -9.09 7.41
CA HIS A 253 -11.95 -8.64 7.78
C HIS A 253 -12.21 -7.19 7.35
N ALA A 254 -11.16 -6.37 7.15
CA ALA A 254 -11.28 -5.02 6.60
C ALA A 254 -11.76 -4.99 5.14
N GLU A 255 -11.57 -6.08 4.39
CA GLU A 255 -12.02 -6.22 3.00
C GLU A 255 -13.34 -7.01 2.89
N ARG A 256 -13.65 -7.87 3.86
CA ARG A 256 -14.86 -8.73 3.83
C ARG A 256 -16.10 -8.10 4.43
N ASN A 257 -15.93 -7.15 5.35
CA ASN A 257 -17.03 -6.56 6.13
C ASN A 257 -17.24 -5.08 5.75
N VAL A 258 -17.18 -4.79 4.44
CA VAL A 258 -17.39 -3.45 3.86
C VAL A 258 -18.85 -3.22 3.49
#